data_AF-A0A7C7EHF2-F1
#
_entry.id   AF-A0A7C7EHF2-F1
#
_cell.length_a   1.000
_cell.length_b   1.000
_cell.length_c   1.000
_cell.angle_alpha   90.00
_cell.angle_beta   90.00
_cell.angle_gamma   90.00
#
_symmetry.space_group_name_H-M   'P 1'
#
loop_
_entity.id
_entity.type
_entity.pdbx_description
1 polymer ?
#
loop_
_entity_poly.entity_id
_entity_poly.type
_entity_poly.pdbx_seq_one_letter_code
_entity_poly.pdbx_strand_id
1 'polypeptide(L)'
;FVYFTSGVFNGPIIGGILTVVGFSAFGNHPGNSIPIMIGVFLGGVLKVWDIQSTPTIIAGIFGTTLAPIAGRYGGYAGILAGFLHLSMVMNIGVVHGGTNLYNNGFSGGLVASILIPIFECFRKEND
;
A
#
# COMPACT_ATOMS: atom_id res chain seq x y z
N PHE A 1 3.50 -9.51 -8.10
CA PHE A 1 2.32 -9.41 -7.23
C PHE A 1 1.09 -10.02 -7.88
N VAL A 2 0.59 -9.48 -9.00
CA VAL A 2 -0.60 -9.98 -9.73
C VAL A 2 -0.57 -11.50 -9.98
N TYR A 3 0.56 -12.03 -10.45
CA TYR A 3 0.72 -13.47 -10.67
C TYR A 3 0.64 -14.28 -9.36
N PHE A 4 1.26 -13.79 -8.27
CA PHE A 4 1.25 -14.46 -6.97
C PHE A 4 -0.15 -14.51 -6.35
N THR A 5 -0.97 -13.49 -6.58
CA THR A 5 -2.36 -13.48 -6.11
C THR A 5 -3.32 -14.19 -7.07
N SER A 6 -2.84 -14.80 -8.16
CA SER A 6 -3.66 -15.38 -9.22
C SER A 6 -4.73 -14.41 -9.77
N GLY A 7 -4.36 -13.14 -9.87
CA GLY A 7 -5.25 -12.07 -10.33
C GLY A 7 -5.42 -12.01 -11.84
N VAL A 8 -6.58 -11.53 -12.29
CA VAL A 8 -6.86 -11.28 -13.71
C VAL A 8 -6.22 -9.97 -14.15
N PHE A 9 -5.43 -10.00 -15.22
CA PHE A 9 -4.94 -8.77 -15.85
C PHE A 9 -6.09 -8.05 -16.56
N ASN A 10 -6.39 -6.85 -16.10
CA ASN A 10 -7.40 -5.98 -16.70
C ASN A 10 -6.89 -4.53 -16.79
N GLY A 11 -7.68 -3.66 -17.44
CA GLY A 11 -7.30 -2.26 -17.66
C GLY A 11 -6.83 -1.53 -16.40
N PRO A 12 -7.58 -1.56 -15.28
CA PRO A 12 -7.16 -0.94 -14.03
C PRO A 12 -5.81 -1.45 -13.48
N ILE A 13 -5.57 -2.75 -13.52
CA ILE A 13 -4.30 -3.35 -13.06
C ILE A 13 -3.13 -2.91 -13.96
N ILE A 14 -3.31 -2.94 -15.28
CA ILE A 14 -2.28 -2.51 -16.23
C ILE A 14 -1.98 -1.01 -16.04
N GLY A 15 -3.02 -0.18 -15.91
CA GLY A 15 -2.87 1.26 -15.64
C GLY A 15 -2.14 1.53 -14.33
N GLY A 16 -2.43 0.77 -13.27
CA GLY A 16 -1.72 0.85 -11.99
C GLY A 16 -0.25 0.49 -12.11
N ILE A 17 0.08 -0.59 -12.83
CA ILE A 17 1.47 -0.99 -13.07
C ILE A 17 2.24 0.13 -13.80
N LEU A 18 1.70 0.65 -14.89
CA LEU A 18 2.35 1.72 -15.66
C LEU A 18 2.53 2.99 -14.83
N THR A 19 1.56 3.29 -13.96
CA THR A 19 1.64 4.43 -13.05
C THR A 19 2.77 4.26 -12.03
N VAL A 20 2.88 3.09 -11.39
CA VAL A 20 3.96 2.81 -10.42
C VAL A 20 5.32 2.77 -11.11
N VAL A 21 5.41 2.28 -12.35
CA VAL A 21 6.64 2.36 -13.15
C VAL A 21 7.08 3.82 -13.30
N GLY A 22 6.17 4.75 -13.60
CA GLY A 22 6.50 6.18 -13.66
C GLY A 22 7.01 6.74 -12.33
N PHE A 23 6.39 6.37 -11.21
CA PHE A 23 6.81 6.83 -9.88
C PHE A 23 8.05 6.12 -9.33
N SER A 24 8.49 5.01 -9.93
CA SER A 24 9.67 4.26 -9.48
C SER A 24 10.96 5.09 -9.48
N ALA A 25 11.05 6.07 -10.39
CA ALA A 25 12.16 7.03 -10.47
C ALA A 25 12.36 7.86 -9.19
N PHE A 26 11.35 7.97 -8.32
CA PHE A 26 11.42 8.70 -7.05
C PHE A 26 11.92 7.84 -5.88
N GLY A 27 12.68 6.77 -6.15
CA GLY A 27 13.35 5.95 -5.14
C GLY A 27 12.55 4.73 -4.66
N ASN A 28 11.52 4.33 -5.39
CA ASN A 28 10.82 3.07 -5.15
C ASN A 28 11.57 1.93 -5.87
N HIS A 29 12.00 0.93 -5.10
CA HIS A 29 12.75 -0.22 -5.58
C HIS A 29 12.28 -1.51 -4.88
N PRO A 30 12.62 -2.72 -5.38
CA PRO A 30 12.11 -3.97 -4.81
C PRO A 30 12.33 -4.11 -3.29
N GLY A 31 13.50 -3.72 -2.78
CA GLY A 31 13.83 -3.76 -1.35
C GLY A 31 12.91 -2.96 -0.42
N ASN A 32 12.26 -1.88 -0.89
CA ASN A 32 11.33 -1.10 -0.08
C ASN A 32 9.85 -1.34 -0.45
N SER A 33 9.57 -1.76 -1.68
CA SER A 33 8.21 -2.06 -2.14
C SER A 33 7.71 -3.47 -1.83
N ILE A 34 8.60 -4.48 -1.83
CA ILE A 34 8.22 -5.86 -1.49
C ILE A 34 7.63 -5.95 -0.07
N PRO A 35 8.24 -5.34 0.97
CA PRO A 35 7.64 -5.32 2.29
C PRO A 35 6.21 -4.77 2.31
N ILE A 36 5.93 -3.70 1.55
CA ILE A 36 4.58 -3.14 1.44
C ILE A 36 3.61 -4.16 0.81
N MET A 37 4.00 -4.76 -0.30
CA MET A 37 3.19 -5.77 -1.00
C MET A 37 2.93 -7.00 -0.11
N ILE A 38 3.90 -7.43 0.70
CA ILE A 38 3.71 -8.49 1.70
C ILE A 38 2.67 -8.06 2.72
N GLY A 39 2.73 -6.83 3.22
CA GLY A 39 1.73 -6.26 4.12
C GLY A 39 0.31 -6.30 3.55
N VAL A 40 0.14 -5.88 2.29
CA VAL A 40 -1.15 -5.94 1.60
C VAL A 40 -1.61 -7.39 1.46
N PHE A 41 -0.73 -8.30 1.04
CA PHE A 41 -1.05 -9.72 0.90
C PHE A 41 -1.53 -10.33 2.22
N LEU A 42 -0.80 -10.09 3.31
CA LEU A 42 -1.21 -10.51 4.66
C LEU A 42 -2.55 -9.89 5.06
N GLY A 43 -2.77 -8.62 4.72
CA GLY A 43 -4.04 -7.94 4.95
C GLY A 43 -5.20 -8.60 4.21
N GLY A 44 -4.98 -9.07 2.99
CA GLY A 44 -6.00 -9.79 2.22
C GLY A 44 -6.27 -11.19 2.80
N VAL A 45 -5.22 -11.94 3.13
CA VAL A 45 -5.35 -13.32 3.68
C VAL A 45 -5.98 -13.33 5.07
N LEU A 46 -5.60 -12.41 5.95
CA LEU A 46 -6.08 -12.37 7.34
C LEU A 46 -7.47 -11.76 7.48
N LYS A 47 -8.00 -11.16 6.42
CA LYS A 47 -9.30 -10.47 6.46
C LYS A 47 -10.25 -11.12 5.47
N VAL A 48 -11.49 -10.62 5.46
CA VAL A 48 -12.57 -11.08 4.59
C VAL A 48 -12.46 -10.60 3.14
N TRP A 49 -11.31 -10.03 2.72
CA TRP A 49 -11.15 -9.49 1.36
C TRP A 49 -10.50 -10.50 0.43
N ASP A 50 -11.13 -10.70 -0.74
CA ASP A 50 -10.58 -11.56 -1.77
C ASP A 50 -9.26 -11.00 -2.33
N ILE A 51 -8.19 -11.79 -2.21
CA ILE A 51 -6.85 -11.49 -2.70
C ILE A 51 -6.77 -11.46 -4.24
N GLN A 52 -7.70 -12.13 -4.91
CA GLN A 52 -7.77 -12.21 -6.38
C GLN A 52 -8.53 -11.01 -6.96
N SER A 53 -9.28 -10.28 -6.12
CA SER A 53 -10.09 -9.16 -6.55
C SER A 53 -9.24 -7.98 -7.04
N THR A 54 -9.75 -7.29 -8.06
CA THR A 54 -9.10 -6.11 -8.64
C THR A 54 -8.81 -5.01 -7.60
N PRO A 55 -9.72 -4.66 -6.68
CA PRO A 55 -9.44 -3.65 -5.64
C PRO A 55 -8.26 -4.02 -4.75
N THR A 56 -8.16 -5.27 -4.28
CA THR A 56 -7.05 -5.73 -3.44
C THR A 56 -5.72 -5.68 -4.21
N ILE A 57 -5.73 -6.10 -5.47
CA ILE A 57 -4.52 -6.09 -6.31
C ILE A 57 -4.05 -4.66 -6.58
N ILE A 58 -4.98 -3.75 -6.89
CA ILE A 58 -4.69 -2.33 -7.08
C ILE A 58 -4.14 -1.72 -5.79
N ALA A 59 -4.70 -2.06 -4.62
CA ALA A 59 -4.15 -1.63 -3.33
C ALA A 59 -2.72 -2.13 -3.11
N GLY A 60 -2.39 -3.34 -3.57
CA GLY A 60 -1.02 -3.87 -3.55
C GLY A 60 -0.05 -3.09 -4.42
N ILE A 61 -0.48 -2.76 -5.65
CA ILE A 61 0.32 -2.02 -6.62
C ILE A 61 0.52 -0.57 -6.17
N PHE A 62 -0.56 0.16 -5.92
CA PHE A 62 -0.50 1.56 -5.50
C PHE A 62 0.01 1.74 -4.06
N GLY A 63 -0.14 0.72 -3.20
CA GLY A 63 0.40 0.75 -1.85
C GLY A 63 1.90 1.00 -1.81
N THR A 64 2.64 0.66 -2.88
CA THR A 64 4.07 0.98 -3.03
C THR A 64 4.40 2.48 -2.93
N THR A 65 3.41 3.38 -2.97
CA THR A 65 3.57 4.77 -2.54
C THR A 65 4.09 4.93 -1.11
N LEU A 66 3.90 3.92 -0.25
CA LEU A 66 4.39 3.86 1.13
C LEU A 66 5.80 3.26 1.25
N ALA A 67 6.45 2.93 0.13
CA ALA A 67 7.83 2.45 0.09
C ALA A 67 8.82 3.28 0.94
N PRO A 68 8.74 4.62 1.01
CA PRO A 68 9.62 5.41 1.89
C PRO A 68 9.55 5.01 3.39
N ILE A 69 8.40 4.52 3.87
CA ILE A 69 8.27 4.02 5.26
C ILE A 69 9.14 2.77 5.44
N ALA A 70 9.08 1.83 4.50
CA ALA A 70 9.92 0.63 4.55
C ALA A 70 11.41 0.98 4.43
N GLY A 71 11.75 1.94 3.57
CA GLY A 71 13.13 2.39 3.38
C GLY A 71 13.71 3.09 4.60
N ARG A 72 12.92 3.89 5.33
CA ARG A 72 13.38 4.67 6.48
C ARG A 72 13.29 3.93 7.81
N TYR A 73 12.23 3.16 8.03
CA TYR A 73 11.94 2.51 9.31
C TYR A 73 12.06 0.98 9.26
N GLY A 74 12.48 0.43 8.12
CA GLY A 74 12.75 -1.00 7.94
C GLY A 74 11.56 -1.82 7.39
N GLY A 75 11.85 -3.05 7.00
CA GLY A 75 10.88 -3.93 6.33
C GLY A 75 9.62 -4.20 7.15
N TYR A 76 9.74 -4.37 8.47
CA TYR A 76 8.57 -4.59 9.35
C TYR A 76 7.61 -3.40 9.36
N ALA A 77 8.14 -2.16 9.38
CA ALA A 77 7.33 -0.96 9.25
C ALA A 77 6.64 -0.90 7.88
N GLY A 78 7.31 -1.36 6.83
CA GLY A 78 6.72 -1.52 5.51
C GLY A 78 5.56 -2.52 5.46
N ILE A 79 5.73 -3.69 6.07
CA ILE A 79 4.67 -4.71 6.16
C ILE A 79 3.46 -4.14 6.91
N LEU A 80 3.67 -3.46 8.04
CA LEU A 80 2.60 -2.82 8.78
C LEU A 80 1.89 -1.74 7.94
N ALA A 81 2.66 -0.91 7.23
CA ALA A 81 2.12 0.12 6.35
C ALA A 81 1.25 -0.45 5.23
N GLY A 82 1.70 -1.52 4.57
CA GLY A 82 0.91 -2.22 3.54
C GLY A 82 -0.37 -2.84 4.10
N PHE A 83 -0.31 -3.46 5.26
CA PHE A 83 -1.47 -4.05 5.93
C PHE A 83 -2.54 -2.99 6.25
N LEU A 84 -2.11 -1.85 6.82
CA LEU A 84 -3.00 -0.73 7.12
C LEU A 84 -3.50 -0.05 5.86
N HIS A 85 -2.68 0.05 4.81
CA HIS A 85 -3.07 0.60 3.52
C HIS A 85 -4.25 -0.14 2.91
N LEU A 86 -4.20 -1.46 2.80
CA LEU A 86 -5.33 -2.24 2.30
C LEU A 86 -6.59 -1.97 3.14
N SER A 87 -6.43 -1.91 4.46
CA SER A 87 -7.54 -1.63 5.38
C SER A 87 -8.20 -0.30 5.11
N MET A 88 -7.39 0.72 4.85
CA MET A 88 -7.86 2.06 4.55
C MET A 88 -8.55 2.10 3.19
N VAL A 89 -7.92 1.54 2.15
CA VAL A 89 -8.47 1.51 0.78
C VAL A 89 -9.85 0.86 0.75
N MET A 90 -10.02 -0.26 1.46
CA MET A 90 -11.28 -1.02 1.44
C MET A 90 -12.43 -0.36 2.22
N ASN A 91 -12.17 0.65 3.05
CA ASN A 91 -13.20 1.26 3.93
C ASN A 91 -13.42 2.75 3.71
N ILE A 92 -12.40 3.52 3.36
CA ILE A 92 -12.50 4.99 3.29
C ILE A 92 -13.45 5.47 2.18
N GLY A 93 -13.71 4.61 1.18
CA GLY A 93 -14.69 4.82 0.12
C GLY A 93 -16.06 5.27 0.62
N VAL A 94 -16.51 4.67 1.72
CA VAL A 94 -17.78 4.97 2.38
C VAL A 94 -17.76 6.35 3.02
N VAL A 95 -16.63 6.70 3.66
CA VAL A 95 -16.47 7.96 4.40
C VAL A 95 -16.58 9.17 3.48
N HIS A 96 -15.97 9.11 2.29
CA HIS A 96 -16.06 10.18 1.31
C HIS A 96 -17.21 10.01 0.29
N GLY A 97 -18.10 9.03 0.49
CA GLY A 97 -19.27 8.79 -0.36
C GLY A 97 -18.94 8.60 -1.86
N GLY A 98 -17.78 8.04 -2.18
CA GLY A 98 -17.34 7.86 -3.58
C GLY A 98 -16.89 9.14 -4.31
N THR A 99 -16.87 10.31 -3.66
CA THR A 99 -16.45 11.57 -4.30
C THR A 99 -14.96 11.65 -4.62
N ASN A 100 -14.13 10.83 -3.97
CA ASN A 100 -12.71 10.72 -4.25
C ASN A 100 -12.42 9.64 -5.30
N LEU A 101 -12.09 10.08 -6.51
CA LEU A 101 -11.72 9.19 -7.63
C LEU A 101 -10.36 8.51 -7.45
N TYR A 102 -9.46 9.09 -6.64
CA TYR A 102 -8.14 8.53 -6.36
C TYR A 102 -8.02 8.03 -4.92
N ASN A 103 -8.84 7.03 -4.61
CA ASN A 103 -8.93 6.43 -3.29
C ASN A 103 -7.60 5.84 -2.77
N ASN A 104 -6.81 5.21 -3.65
CA ASN A 104 -5.54 4.58 -3.25
C ASN A 104 -4.51 5.62 -2.76
N GLY A 105 -4.28 6.68 -3.52
CA GLY A 105 -3.34 7.73 -3.11
C GLY A 105 -3.77 8.42 -1.83
N PHE A 106 -5.07 8.74 -1.70
CA PHE A 106 -5.61 9.33 -0.48
C PHE A 106 -5.43 8.41 0.74
N SER A 107 -5.74 7.13 0.59
CA SER A 107 -5.54 6.12 1.63
C SER A 107 -4.08 5.99 2.03
N GLY A 108 -3.15 6.02 1.07
CA GLY A 108 -1.71 6.05 1.32
C GLY A 108 -1.31 7.29 2.13
N GLY A 109 -1.79 8.47 1.75
CA GLY A 109 -1.54 9.71 2.48
C GLY A 109 -2.01 9.68 3.94
N LEU A 110 -3.21 9.14 4.20
CA LEU A 110 -3.71 8.96 5.56
C LEU A 110 -2.85 7.99 6.39
N VAL A 111 -2.50 6.83 5.82
CA VAL A 111 -1.64 5.85 6.51
C VAL A 111 -0.26 6.44 6.83
N ALA A 112 0.34 7.15 5.87
CA ALA A 112 1.62 7.82 6.09
C ALA A 112 1.54 8.90 7.18
N SER A 113 0.48 9.69 7.18
CA SER A 113 0.26 10.77 8.16
C SER A 113 0.10 10.24 9.59
N ILE A 114 -0.36 9.00 9.76
CA ILE A 114 -0.48 8.33 11.06
C ILE A 114 0.85 7.67 11.46
N LEU A 115 1.43 6.88 10.56
CA LEU A 115 2.58 6.03 10.89
C LEU A 115 3.88 6.81 11.07
N ILE A 116 4.14 7.83 10.24
CA ILE A 116 5.39 8.58 10.29
C ILE A 116 5.58 9.26 11.67
N PRO A 117 4.61 10.01 12.21
CA PRO A 117 4.76 10.59 13.55
C PRO A 117 4.98 9.54 14.64
N ILE A 118 4.25 8.42 14.58
CA ILE A 118 4.39 7.32 15.56
C ILE A 118 5.82 6.77 15.53
N PHE A 119 6.36 6.48 14.34
CA PHE A 119 7.72 5.96 14.22
C PHE A 119 8.78 6.97 14.63
N GLU A 120 8.61 8.26 14.31
CA GLU A 120 9.54 9.30 14.76
C GLU A 120 9.53 9.49 16.28
N CYS A 121 8.37 9.36 16.93
CA CYS A 121 8.28 9.41 18.40
C CYS A 121 9.12 8.32 19.07
N PHE A 122 8.98 7.05 18.65
CA PHE A 122 9.74 5.94 19.24
C PHE A 122 11.23 5.93 18.83
N ARG A 123 11.58 6.54 17.70
CA ARG A 123 12.98 6.63 17.26
C ARG A 123 13.77 7.64 18.09
N LYS A 124 13.17 8.79 18.42
CA LYS A 124 13.79 9.83 19.27
C LYS A 124 14.18 9.38 20.67
N GLU A 125 13.61 8.28 21.17
CA GLU A 125 13.93 7.74 22.49
C GLU A 125 15.20 6.87 22.49
N ASN A 126 15.71 6.51 21.30
CA ASN A 126 16.93 5.72 21.13
C ASN A 126 18.17 6.53 20.74
N ASP A 127 18.04 7.86 20.59
CA ASP A 127 19.14 8.82 20.38
C ASP A 127 19.34 9.68 21.63
#